data_AF-A0A221R3A9-F1
#
_entry.id   AF-A0A221R3A9-F1
#
_cell.length_a   1.000
_cell.length_b   1.000
_cell.length_c   1.000
_cell.angle_alpha   90.00
_cell.angle_beta   90.00
_cell.angle_gamma   90.00
#
_symmetry.space_group_name_H-M   'P 1'
#
loop_
_entity.id
_entity.type
_entity.pdbx_description
1 polymer ?
#
loop_
_entity_poly.entity_id
_entity_poly.type
_entity_poly.pdbx_seq_one_letter_code
_entity_poly.pdbx_strand_id
1 'polypeptide(L)'
;MTSWREQLAFAPLETGERGEEIGRRIRHAIELGVLEDGAQLPSENDLAAMMRVSTQTLRTALAELRHLGLVETRRGRGGGSFVKANTGELARARRETLAAYTLDDLRDIREYRAVLAGSAAAAAAARPQQISVARLASLGAMVESAAEPAGMARADSRFHLELAAASRSVRLTRQEMALQAEVGPLIWTSAAGSGVRAAQEHAAIVEAIRLGQAAEARVRAEEHVRHEMNALIDLRMSMDGSAPMAPRQRRAGSAESEAVAGIESLAVEIEERAVAAIRAVDDTVLAALDAAPDKGLAALEAVYGVTLDSLIAARPVLYGVGFLADAAYFGDTGIVWSYVPVGRQAPERLEMDLQYYDYSSSAWWPKDEKGSVQASYSYVDALGSNAYLVTFSKRVVKDGRSVGVAAADVLVSRIQEQFAPFLESLPAGSCIVDQMDVVIAANSGSLVGDIFSPDGAVARTLALPAVPWRLHVAAAE
;
A
#
# COMPACT_ATOMS: atom_id res chain seq x y z
N MET A 1 -2.27 25.11 -34.02
CA MET A 1 -1.22 25.49 -33.05
C MET A 1 -1.61 24.86 -31.72
N THR A 2 -0.80 23.94 -31.23
CA THR A 2 -1.03 23.20 -29.99
C THR A 2 -1.04 24.18 -28.82
N SER A 3 -2.10 24.19 -28.02
CA SER A 3 -2.18 25.04 -26.82
C SER A 3 -1.13 24.61 -25.80
N TRP A 4 -0.75 25.51 -24.88
CA TRP A 4 0.20 25.16 -23.81
C TRP A 4 -0.33 24.01 -22.92
N ARG A 5 -1.65 23.85 -22.82
CA ARG A 5 -2.32 22.75 -22.10
C ARG A 5 -2.09 21.41 -22.79
N GLU A 6 -2.21 21.38 -24.11
CA GLU A 6 -1.91 20.21 -24.93
C GLU A 6 -0.41 19.87 -24.92
N GLN A 7 0.47 20.88 -24.90
CA GLN A 7 1.93 20.65 -24.75
C GLN A 7 2.29 20.01 -23.41
N LEU A 8 1.59 20.37 -22.33
CA LEU A 8 1.76 19.76 -21.02
C LEU A 8 1.19 18.33 -20.97
N ALA A 9 -0.01 18.13 -21.52
CA ALA A 9 -0.67 16.83 -21.52
C ALA A 9 0.04 15.78 -22.38
N PHE A 10 0.65 16.18 -23.52
CA PHE A 10 1.18 15.26 -24.53
C PHE A 10 2.70 15.31 -24.70
N ALA A 11 3.45 15.83 -23.72
CA ALA A 11 4.92 15.87 -23.84
C ALA A 11 5.52 14.46 -23.96
N PRO A 12 6.69 14.31 -24.63
CA PRO A 12 7.32 13.02 -24.81
C PRO A 12 7.60 12.27 -23.50
N LEU A 13 7.44 10.94 -23.50
CA LEU A 13 7.85 10.07 -22.39
C LEU A 13 9.36 9.76 -22.47
N GLU A 14 10.05 9.61 -21.33
CA GLU A 14 11.45 9.15 -21.29
C GLU A 14 11.52 7.64 -21.65
N THR A 15 12.65 7.18 -22.20
CA THR A 15 12.75 5.83 -22.77
C THR A 15 12.69 4.73 -21.70
N GLY A 16 11.68 3.85 -21.78
CA GLY A 16 11.51 2.70 -20.88
C GLY A 16 10.06 2.46 -20.42
N GLU A 17 9.20 3.47 -20.50
CA GLU A 17 7.83 3.41 -19.96
C GLU A 17 6.80 2.98 -21.04
N ARG A 18 6.01 1.95 -20.71
CA ARG A 18 5.07 1.24 -21.60
C ARG A 18 3.67 1.88 -21.55
N GLY A 19 2.76 1.41 -22.42
CA GLY A 19 1.46 2.05 -22.74
C GLY A 19 0.51 2.41 -21.60
N GLU A 20 0.70 1.83 -20.42
CA GLU A 20 -0.02 2.16 -19.18
C GLU A 20 0.26 3.60 -18.72
N GLU A 21 1.48 4.11 -18.93
CA GLU A 21 1.86 5.50 -18.61
C GLU A 21 1.14 6.52 -19.50
N ILE A 22 0.88 6.15 -20.77
CA ILE A 22 0.13 7.00 -21.72
C ILE A 22 -1.30 7.20 -21.23
N GLY A 23 -1.96 6.10 -20.85
CA GLY A 23 -3.33 6.11 -20.33
C GLY A 23 -3.42 6.95 -19.06
N ARG A 24 -2.55 6.69 -18.09
CA ARG A 24 -2.45 7.46 -16.83
C ARG A 24 -2.26 8.96 -17.08
N ARG A 25 -1.35 9.34 -17.98
CA ARG A 25 -1.07 10.76 -18.25
C ARG A 25 -2.25 11.49 -18.87
N ILE A 26 -2.90 10.90 -19.87
CA ILE A 26 -4.09 11.50 -20.50
C ILE A 26 -5.24 11.56 -19.49
N ARG A 27 -5.47 10.49 -18.73
CA ARG A 27 -6.44 10.44 -17.64
C ARG A 27 -6.21 11.56 -16.63
N HIS A 28 -5.00 11.71 -16.13
CA HIS A 28 -4.65 12.72 -15.14
C HIS A 28 -4.87 14.13 -15.70
N ALA A 29 -4.52 14.37 -16.96
CA ALA A 29 -4.82 15.64 -17.62
C ALA A 29 -6.33 15.93 -17.72
N ILE A 30 -7.17 14.91 -17.89
CA ILE A 30 -8.64 15.03 -17.84
C ILE A 30 -9.11 15.28 -16.40
N GLU A 31 -8.61 14.53 -15.42
CA GLU A 31 -9.00 14.62 -14.01
C GLU A 31 -8.62 15.95 -13.36
N LEU A 32 -7.46 16.49 -13.75
CA LEU A 32 -7.05 17.84 -13.42
C LEU A 32 -7.76 18.88 -14.28
N GLY A 33 -8.60 18.52 -15.25
CA GLY A 33 -9.27 19.46 -16.16
C GLY A 33 -8.32 20.34 -16.98
N VAL A 34 -7.09 19.85 -17.25
CA VAL A 34 -6.19 20.41 -18.28
C VAL A 34 -6.78 20.12 -19.66
N LEU A 35 -7.37 18.93 -19.82
CA LEU A 35 -8.22 18.55 -20.93
C LEU A 35 -9.69 18.70 -20.51
N GLU A 36 -10.40 19.64 -21.13
CA GLU A 36 -11.78 20.00 -20.77
C GLU A 36 -12.81 19.03 -21.40
N ASP A 37 -14.00 18.96 -20.80
CA ASP A 37 -15.11 18.16 -21.35
C ASP A 37 -15.43 18.58 -22.80
N GLY A 38 -15.65 17.60 -23.67
CA GLY A 38 -15.92 17.82 -25.08
C GLY A 38 -14.71 18.24 -25.93
N ALA A 39 -13.51 18.39 -25.36
CA ALA A 39 -12.31 18.70 -26.13
C ALA A 39 -11.96 17.55 -27.09
N GLN A 40 -11.65 17.88 -28.34
CA GLN A 40 -11.21 16.90 -29.33
C GLN A 40 -9.73 16.60 -29.13
N LEU A 41 -9.38 15.31 -28.94
CA LEU A 41 -7.99 14.88 -28.92
C LEU A 41 -7.41 14.90 -30.34
N PRO A 42 -6.08 15.11 -30.51
CA PRO A 42 -5.43 14.93 -31.81
C PRO A 42 -5.70 13.54 -32.39
N SER A 43 -5.48 13.37 -33.69
CA SER A 43 -5.63 12.05 -34.32
C SER A 43 -4.71 11.02 -33.63
N GLU A 44 -5.08 9.74 -33.62
CA GLU A 44 -4.26 8.71 -32.96
C GLU A 44 -2.82 8.68 -33.50
N ASN A 45 -2.63 8.98 -34.78
CA ASN A 45 -1.28 9.06 -35.36
C ASN A 45 -0.51 10.28 -34.86
N ASP A 46 -1.14 11.46 -34.80
CA ASP A 46 -0.48 12.68 -34.35
C ASP A 46 -0.18 12.62 -32.85
N LEU A 47 -1.12 12.14 -32.06
CA LEU A 47 -0.97 11.99 -30.61
C LEU A 47 0.14 10.96 -30.29
N ALA A 48 0.21 9.86 -31.04
CA ALA A 48 1.29 8.88 -30.88
C ALA A 48 2.66 9.48 -31.23
N ALA A 49 2.72 10.32 -32.27
CA ALA A 49 3.93 11.05 -32.65
C ALA A 49 4.36 12.06 -31.57
N MET A 50 3.41 12.81 -31.01
CA MET A 50 3.65 13.77 -29.92
C MET A 50 4.23 13.08 -28.68
N MET A 51 3.64 11.94 -28.29
CA MET A 51 4.04 11.20 -27.10
C MET A 51 5.23 10.25 -27.32
N ARG A 52 5.69 10.09 -28.58
CA ARG A 52 6.79 9.20 -29.02
C ARG A 52 6.55 7.72 -28.74
N VAL A 53 5.36 7.25 -29.04
CA VAL A 53 4.92 5.86 -28.79
C VAL A 53 4.36 5.24 -30.06
N SER A 54 4.22 3.91 -30.08
CA SER A 54 3.56 3.26 -31.22
C SER A 54 2.06 3.60 -31.23
N THR A 55 1.46 3.76 -32.42
CA THR A 55 0.02 3.97 -32.56
C THR A 55 -0.79 2.85 -31.90
N GLN A 56 -0.28 1.61 -31.91
CA GLN A 56 -0.93 0.48 -31.25
C GLN A 56 -0.97 0.64 -29.73
N THR A 57 0.12 1.11 -29.14
CA THR A 57 0.22 1.39 -27.71
C THR A 57 -0.77 2.49 -27.29
N LEU A 58 -0.85 3.58 -28.08
CA LEU A 58 -1.81 4.64 -27.83
C LEU A 58 -3.27 4.16 -27.97
N ARG A 59 -3.56 3.28 -28.94
CA ARG A 59 -4.91 2.71 -29.10
C ARG A 59 -5.36 1.91 -27.87
N THR A 60 -4.46 1.12 -27.28
CA THR A 60 -4.74 0.39 -26.04
C THR A 60 -5.08 1.37 -24.91
N ALA A 61 -4.25 2.41 -24.71
CA ALA A 61 -4.50 3.44 -23.70
C ALA A 61 -5.85 4.17 -23.92
N LEU A 62 -6.15 4.59 -25.15
CA LEU A 62 -7.43 5.23 -25.47
C LEU A 62 -8.63 4.28 -25.32
N ALA A 63 -8.45 2.97 -25.52
CA ALA A 63 -9.52 1.98 -25.30
C ALA A 63 -9.86 1.85 -23.80
N GLU A 64 -8.86 1.85 -22.94
CA GLU A 64 -9.04 1.87 -21.48
C GLU A 64 -9.76 3.15 -21.02
N LEU A 65 -9.35 4.32 -21.52
CA LEU A 65 -10.02 5.59 -21.20
C LEU A 65 -11.49 5.64 -21.66
N ARG A 66 -11.81 4.95 -22.78
CA ARG A 66 -13.20 4.79 -23.23
C ARG A 66 -13.98 3.84 -22.32
N HIS A 67 -13.35 2.79 -21.82
CA HIS A 67 -13.96 1.86 -20.86
C HIS A 67 -14.31 2.58 -19.55
N LEU A 68 -13.41 3.42 -19.06
CA LEU A 68 -13.62 4.30 -17.90
C LEU A 68 -14.61 5.44 -18.15
N GLY A 69 -15.10 5.60 -19.39
CA GLY A 69 -16.05 6.67 -19.75
C GLY A 69 -15.43 8.06 -19.86
N LEU A 70 -14.10 8.19 -19.83
CA LEU A 70 -13.36 9.45 -19.88
C LEU A 70 -13.12 9.98 -21.30
N VAL A 71 -13.26 9.11 -22.30
CA VAL A 71 -13.12 9.43 -23.73
C VAL A 71 -14.28 8.78 -24.49
N GLU A 72 -14.80 9.45 -25.51
CA GLU A 72 -15.75 8.88 -26.46
C GLU A 72 -15.25 8.99 -27.90
N THR A 73 -15.66 8.05 -28.76
CA THR A 73 -15.35 8.08 -30.19
C THR A 73 -16.59 8.47 -30.98
N ARG A 74 -16.51 9.59 -31.71
CA ARG A 74 -17.57 10.03 -32.62
C ARG A 74 -17.23 9.60 -34.06
N ARG A 75 -18.18 8.97 -34.77
CA ARG A 75 -18.03 8.53 -36.18
C ARG A 75 -18.44 9.64 -37.15
N GLY A 76 -17.86 9.64 -38.36
CA GLY A 76 -18.27 10.53 -39.47
C GLY A 76 -17.21 11.56 -39.87
N ARG A 77 -17.57 12.46 -40.79
CA ARG A 77 -16.70 13.55 -41.27
C ARG A 77 -16.55 14.60 -40.16
N GLY A 78 -15.36 14.70 -39.58
CA GLY A 78 -15.12 15.46 -38.34
C GLY A 78 -15.20 14.62 -37.05
N GLY A 79 -15.29 13.29 -37.18
CA GLY A 79 -15.19 12.35 -36.07
C GLY A 79 -13.78 12.26 -35.48
N GLY A 80 -13.64 11.55 -34.36
CA GLY A 80 -12.41 11.48 -33.59
C GLY A 80 -12.65 11.05 -32.15
N SER A 81 -11.59 11.09 -31.34
CA SER A 81 -11.67 10.87 -29.88
C SER A 81 -11.92 12.20 -29.18
N PHE A 82 -12.92 12.24 -28.30
CA PHE A 82 -13.30 13.44 -27.53
C PHE A 82 -13.27 13.12 -26.05
N VAL A 83 -12.84 14.08 -25.24
CA VAL A 83 -12.86 13.98 -23.77
C VAL A 83 -14.30 14.00 -23.28
N LYS A 84 -14.60 13.14 -22.31
CA LYS A 84 -15.88 13.07 -21.62
C LYS A 84 -15.62 13.23 -20.13
N ALA A 85 -15.64 14.47 -19.66
CA ALA A 85 -15.40 14.88 -18.29
C ALA A 85 -16.71 15.36 -17.64
N ASN A 86 -17.74 14.50 -17.64
CA ASN A 86 -18.89 14.75 -16.77
C ASN A 86 -18.51 14.36 -15.32
N THR A 87 -19.03 15.10 -14.34
CA THR A 87 -18.62 14.94 -12.93
C THR A 87 -18.96 13.56 -12.36
N GLY A 88 -20.04 12.93 -12.84
CA GLY A 88 -20.49 11.61 -12.39
C GLY A 88 -19.60 10.45 -12.81
N GLU A 89 -19.20 10.39 -14.09
CA GLU A 89 -18.33 9.32 -14.62
C GLU A 89 -16.90 9.46 -14.06
N LEU A 90 -16.39 10.69 -13.92
CA LEU A 90 -15.11 10.95 -13.27
C LEU A 90 -15.09 10.48 -11.80
N ALA A 91 -16.14 10.80 -11.04
CA ALA A 91 -16.25 10.34 -9.65
C ALA A 91 -16.34 8.81 -9.57
N ARG A 92 -17.04 8.15 -10.51
CA ARG A 92 -17.08 6.68 -10.59
C ARG A 92 -15.70 6.10 -10.91
N ALA A 93 -15.03 6.59 -11.95
CA ALA A 93 -13.71 6.12 -12.34
C ALA A 93 -12.66 6.28 -11.23
N ARG A 94 -12.72 7.38 -10.46
CA ARG A 94 -11.87 7.58 -9.27
C ARG A 94 -12.16 6.56 -8.18
N ARG A 95 -13.44 6.27 -7.88
CA ARG A 95 -13.81 5.22 -6.92
C ARG A 95 -13.39 3.84 -7.37
N GLU A 96 -13.56 3.50 -8.66
CA GLU A 96 -13.08 2.23 -9.24
C GLU A 96 -11.55 2.11 -9.12
N THR A 97 -10.82 3.20 -9.34
CA THR A 97 -9.37 3.24 -9.16
C THR A 97 -8.97 3.07 -7.70
N LEU A 98 -9.63 3.79 -6.79
CA LEU A 98 -9.37 3.67 -5.36
C LEU A 98 -9.63 2.22 -4.88
N ALA A 99 -10.73 1.61 -5.31
CA ALA A 99 -11.07 0.23 -4.96
C ALA A 99 -10.03 -0.80 -5.43
N ALA A 100 -9.25 -0.49 -6.48
CA ALA A 100 -8.18 -1.35 -6.96
C ALA A 100 -6.92 -1.34 -6.07
N TYR A 101 -6.75 -0.32 -5.22
CA TYR A 101 -5.66 -0.28 -4.25
C TYR A 101 -5.98 -1.13 -3.02
N THR A 102 -4.97 -1.83 -2.50
CA THR A 102 -5.03 -2.40 -1.15
C THR A 102 -4.80 -1.30 -0.10
N LEU A 103 -5.17 -1.58 1.15
CA LEU A 103 -4.88 -0.64 2.24
C LEU A 103 -3.38 -0.50 2.50
N ASP A 104 -2.61 -1.57 2.30
CA ASP A 104 -1.14 -1.55 2.38
C ASP A 104 -0.54 -0.64 1.29
N ASP A 105 -1.02 -0.72 0.04
CA ASP A 105 -0.54 0.16 -1.03
C ASP A 105 -0.75 1.65 -0.67
N LEU A 106 -1.94 1.99 -0.17
CA LEU A 106 -2.26 3.38 0.21
C LEU A 106 -1.43 3.85 1.41
N ARG A 107 -1.13 2.96 2.37
CA ARG A 107 -0.25 3.23 3.51
C ARG A 107 1.19 3.45 3.07
N ASP A 108 1.69 2.64 2.14
CA ASP A 108 3.04 2.80 1.60
C ASP A 108 3.17 4.09 0.78
N ILE A 109 2.16 4.41 -0.04
CA ILE A 109 2.08 5.69 -0.76
C ILE A 109 2.01 6.86 0.23
N ARG A 110 1.26 6.74 1.34
CA ARG A 110 1.18 7.77 2.38
C ARG A 110 2.56 8.09 2.95
N GLU A 111 3.30 7.09 3.41
CA GLU A 111 4.62 7.33 4.01
C GLU A 111 5.63 7.83 2.98
N TYR A 112 5.59 7.32 1.75
CA TYR A 112 6.45 7.81 0.68
C TYR A 112 6.20 9.30 0.36
N ARG A 113 4.93 9.69 0.19
CA ARG A 113 4.53 11.09 -0.03
C ARG A 113 4.92 11.97 1.15
N ALA A 114 4.70 11.51 2.39
CA ALA A 114 4.99 12.29 3.59
C ALA A 114 6.49 12.60 3.68
N VAL A 115 7.36 11.59 3.56
CA VAL A 115 8.82 11.77 3.61
C VAL A 115 9.32 12.71 2.50
N LEU A 116 8.75 12.60 1.29
CA LEU A 116 9.10 13.49 0.18
C LEU A 116 8.70 14.94 0.48
N ALA A 117 7.45 15.17 0.89
CA ALA A 117 6.92 16.48 1.22
C ALA A 117 7.69 17.12 2.40
N GLY A 118 7.96 16.35 3.45
CA GLY A 118 8.75 16.79 4.60
C GLY A 118 10.17 17.20 4.23
N SER A 119 10.84 16.40 3.39
CA SER A 119 12.19 16.70 2.90
C SER A 119 12.20 17.96 2.03
N ALA A 120 11.20 18.13 1.17
CA ALA A 120 11.04 19.32 0.34
C ALA A 120 10.80 20.58 1.17
N ALA A 121 9.92 20.51 2.16
CA ALA A 121 9.62 21.62 3.07
C ALA A 121 10.82 22.02 3.93
N ALA A 122 11.56 21.05 4.48
CA ALA A 122 12.79 21.32 5.22
C ALA A 122 13.85 22.02 4.34
N ALA A 123 14.02 21.55 3.10
CA ALA A 123 14.96 22.15 2.15
C ALA A 123 14.55 23.58 1.75
N ALA A 124 13.26 23.82 1.57
CA ALA A 124 12.70 25.15 1.32
C ALA A 124 12.95 26.10 2.51
N ALA A 125 12.67 25.64 3.73
CA ALA A 125 12.87 26.38 4.97
C ALA A 125 14.36 26.62 5.30
N ALA A 126 15.29 25.81 4.79
CA ALA A 126 16.72 26.08 4.95
C ALA A 126 17.19 27.30 4.11
N ARG A 127 16.41 27.73 3.11
CA ARG A 127 16.78 28.80 2.15
C ARG A 127 15.57 29.66 1.74
N PRO A 128 14.79 30.22 2.69
CA PRO A 128 13.53 30.91 2.38
C PRO A 128 13.71 32.11 1.46
N GLN A 129 14.87 32.77 1.52
CA GLN A 129 15.23 33.89 0.66
C GLN A 129 15.42 33.52 -0.82
N GLN A 130 15.53 32.23 -1.14
CA GLN A 130 15.78 31.74 -2.50
C GLN A 130 14.53 31.11 -3.14
N ILE A 131 13.37 31.25 -2.51
CA ILE A 131 12.09 30.72 -2.97
C ILE A 131 11.03 31.82 -2.95
N SER A 132 9.99 31.68 -3.77
CA SER A 132 8.86 32.61 -3.75
C SER A 132 7.82 32.16 -2.72
N VAL A 133 8.01 32.56 -1.47
CA VAL A 133 7.06 32.28 -0.37
C VAL A 133 5.66 32.79 -0.71
N ALA A 134 5.55 33.96 -1.33
CA ALA A 134 4.27 34.53 -1.76
C ALA A 134 3.55 33.67 -2.81
N ARG A 135 4.30 33.04 -3.72
CA ARG A 135 3.74 32.11 -4.71
C ARG A 135 3.24 30.83 -4.04
N LEU A 136 4.03 30.23 -3.14
CA LEU A 136 3.59 29.06 -2.36
C LEU A 136 2.33 29.36 -1.53
N ALA A 137 2.30 30.51 -0.83
CA ALA A 137 1.12 30.95 -0.09
C ALA A 137 -0.11 31.08 -0.99
N SER A 138 0.04 31.70 -2.16
CA SER A 138 -1.05 31.88 -3.11
C SER A 138 -1.58 30.55 -3.64
N LEU A 139 -0.71 29.57 -3.93
CA LEU A 139 -1.12 28.25 -4.39
C LEU A 139 -1.87 27.48 -3.30
N GLY A 140 -1.38 27.53 -2.05
CA GLY A 140 -2.04 26.88 -0.92
C GLY A 140 -3.44 27.41 -0.65
N ALA A 141 -3.62 28.74 -0.73
CA ALA A 141 -4.93 29.38 -0.57
C ALA A 141 -5.91 29.10 -1.73
N MET A 142 -5.41 28.80 -2.93
CA MET A 142 -6.27 28.51 -4.09
C MET A 142 -7.13 27.25 -3.89
N VAL A 143 -6.69 26.31 -3.04
CA VAL A 143 -7.41 25.07 -2.72
C VAL A 143 -8.78 25.37 -2.12
N GLU A 144 -8.84 26.25 -1.11
CA GLU A 144 -10.10 26.65 -0.47
C GLU A 144 -11.01 27.44 -1.42
N SER A 145 -10.43 28.26 -2.31
CA SER A 145 -11.20 29.11 -3.23
C SER A 145 -11.79 28.37 -4.44
N ALA A 146 -11.41 27.11 -4.66
CA ALA A 146 -11.84 26.35 -5.82
C ALA A 146 -13.29 25.86 -5.65
N ALA A 147 -14.14 26.11 -6.66
CA ALA A 147 -15.56 25.75 -6.61
C ALA A 147 -15.85 24.25 -6.79
N GLU A 148 -14.92 23.51 -7.42
CA GLU A 148 -15.12 22.12 -7.82
C GLU A 148 -13.92 21.26 -7.41
N PRO A 149 -14.10 19.96 -7.09
CA PRO A 149 -13.01 19.06 -6.68
C PRO A 149 -11.82 19.01 -7.65
N ALA A 150 -12.06 19.10 -8.96
CA ALA A 150 -10.99 19.16 -9.96
C ALA A 150 -10.15 20.46 -9.84
N GLY A 151 -10.78 21.56 -9.43
CA GLY A 151 -10.08 22.82 -9.14
C GLY A 151 -9.21 22.71 -7.88
N MET A 152 -9.74 22.06 -6.84
CA MET A 152 -9.01 21.79 -5.60
C MET A 152 -7.77 20.93 -5.88
N ALA A 153 -7.95 19.78 -6.55
CA ALA A 153 -6.86 18.89 -6.93
C ALA A 153 -5.77 19.60 -7.75
N ARG A 154 -6.14 20.46 -8.71
CA ARG A 154 -5.15 21.27 -9.45
C ARG A 154 -4.35 22.22 -8.57
N ALA A 155 -5.03 22.94 -7.67
CA ALA A 155 -4.39 23.92 -6.81
C ALA A 155 -3.42 23.21 -5.85
N ASP A 156 -3.88 22.11 -5.29
CA ASP A 156 -3.17 21.24 -4.39
C ASP A 156 -1.91 20.61 -5.04
N SER A 157 -2.07 19.96 -6.20
CA SER A 157 -0.93 19.43 -6.96
C SER A 157 0.09 20.50 -7.29
N ARG A 158 -0.34 21.73 -7.63
CA ARG A 158 0.60 22.83 -7.91
C ARG A 158 1.36 23.27 -6.67
N PHE A 159 0.71 23.30 -5.51
CA PHE A 159 1.37 23.61 -4.24
C PHE A 159 2.48 22.60 -3.96
N HIS A 160 2.17 21.29 -4.00
CA HIS A 160 3.15 20.25 -3.76
C HIS A 160 4.30 20.24 -4.78
N LEU A 161 4.01 20.46 -6.07
CA LEU A 161 5.04 20.55 -7.10
C LEU A 161 5.98 21.75 -6.90
N GLU A 162 5.44 22.90 -6.50
CA GLU A 162 6.25 24.09 -6.18
C GLU A 162 7.11 23.85 -4.94
N LEU A 163 6.55 23.18 -3.92
CA LEU A 163 7.27 22.78 -2.71
C LEU A 163 8.41 21.80 -3.04
N ALA A 164 8.14 20.77 -3.84
CA ALA A 164 9.16 19.83 -4.29
C ALA A 164 10.23 20.51 -5.14
N ALA A 165 9.88 21.46 -6.01
CA ALA A 165 10.84 22.25 -6.78
C ALA A 165 11.74 23.12 -5.89
N ALA A 166 11.24 23.60 -4.75
CA ALA A 166 12.03 24.34 -3.77
C ALA A 166 13.19 23.52 -3.17
N SER A 167 13.11 22.19 -3.20
CA SER A 167 14.23 21.30 -2.81
C SER A 167 15.45 21.41 -3.73
N ARG A 168 15.28 21.90 -4.97
CA ARG A 168 16.26 21.91 -6.07
C ARG A 168 16.75 20.53 -6.50
N SER A 169 16.03 19.48 -6.15
CA SER A 169 16.28 18.15 -6.66
C SER A 169 15.30 17.84 -7.77
N VAL A 170 15.79 17.83 -9.01
CA VAL A 170 14.98 17.40 -10.18
C VAL A 170 14.41 15.99 -9.97
N ARG A 171 15.14 15.12 -9.26
CA ARG A 171 14.64 13.78 -8.91
C ARG A 171 13.44 13.84 -7.96
N LEU A 172 13.50 14.67 -6.90
CA LEU A 172 12.36 14.82 -5.98
C LEU A 172 11.15 15.45 -6.68
N THR A 173 11.36 16.47 -7.52
CA THR A 173 10.26 17.07 -8.30
C THR A 173 9.62 16.06 -9.25
N ARG A 174 10.40 15.20 -9.91
CA ARG A 174 9.87 14.14 -10.77
C ARG A 174 9.07 13.10 -9.99
N GLN A 175 9.55 12.71 -8.81
CA GLN A 175 8.82 11.78 -7.94
C GLN A 175 7.51 12.39 -7.43
N GLU A 176 7.51 13.66 -7.04
CA GLU A 176 6.28 14.38 -6.69
C GLU A 176 5.30 14.42 -7.87
N MET A 177 5.77 14.69 -9.08
CA MET A 177 4.92 14.64 -10.28
C MET A 177 4.28 13.27 -10.48
N ALA A 178 5.04 12.18 -10.28
CA ALA A 178 4.51 10.82 -10.39
C ALA A 178 3.44 10.54 -9.33
N LEU A 179 3.68 10.95 -8.08
CA LEU A 179 2.72 10.82 -6.97
C LEU A 179 1.44 11.62 -7.20
N GLN A 180 1.55 12.84 -7.72
CA GLN A 180 0.39 13.64 -8.10
C GLN A 180 -0.41 12.98 -9.23
N ALA A 181 0.27 12.37 -10.21
CA ALA A 181 -0.38 11.63 -11.28
C ALA A 181 -1.08 10.35 -10.77
N GLU A 182 -0.52 9.71 -9.75
CA GLU A 182 -1.01 8.46 -9.19
C GLU A 182 -2.22 8.66 -8.27
N VAL A 183 -2.08 9.49 -7.23
CA VAL A 183 -3.10 9.60 -6.15
C VAL A 183 -3.71 10.99 -5.97
N GLY A 184 -3.15 12.04 -6.59
CA GLY A 184 -3.64 13.43 -6.44
C GLY A 184 -5.15 13.58 -6.72
N PRO A 185 -5.68 13.05 -7.83
CA PRO A 185 -7.11 13.08 -8.12
C PRO A 185 -7.98 12.29 -7.12
N LEU A 186 -7.41 11.28 -6.45
CA LEU A 186 -8.12 10.40 -5.53
C LEU A 186 -8.38 11.10 -4.19
N ILE A 187 -7.41 11.88 -3.69
CA ILE A 187 -7.50 12.67 -2.45
C ILE A 187 -8.78 13.53 -2.43
N TRP A 188 -9.10 14.13 -3.56
CA TRP A 188 -10.25 15.03 -3.70
C TRP A 188 -11.55 14.31 -4.12
N THR A 189 -11.64 12.99 -3.93
CA THR A 189 -12.86 12.20 -4.22
C THR A 189 -13.93 12.35 -3.13
N SER A 190 -13.54 12.63 -1.89
CA SER A 190 -14.44 12.95 -0.77
C SER A 190 -14.16 14.36 -0.26
N ALA A 191 -14.50 15.38 -1.06
CA ALA A 191 -14.08 16.76 -0.85
C ALA A 191 -14.96 17.59 0.13
N ALA A 192 -15.87 16.97 0.89
CA ALA A 192 -16.76 17.73 1.77
C ALA A 192 -15.97 18.28 2.98
N GLY A 193 -15.64 19.58 2.94
CA GLY A 193 -14.98 20.31 4.04
C GLY A 193 -13.45 20.18 4.12
N SER A 194 -12.81 19.39 3.25
CA SER A 194 -11.36 19.16 3.27
C SER A 194 -10.54 20.37 2.78
N GLY A 195 -11.09 21.18 1.86
CA GLY A 195 -10.36 22.30 1.24
C GLY A 195 -9.90 23.39 2.22
N VAL A 196 -10.73 23.72 3.21
CA VAL A 196 -10.39 24.71 4.25
C VAL A 196 -9.23 24.22 5.11
N ARG A 197 -9.27 22.95 5.53
CA ARG A 197 -8.21 22.33 6.33
C ARG A 197 -6.90 22.28 5.54
N ALA A 198 -6.93 21.81 4.30
CA ALA A 198 -5.75 21.76 3.43
C ALA A 198 -5.12 23.15 3.26
N ALA A 199 -5.93 24.19 3.03
CA ALA A 199 -5.42 25.57 2.94
C ALA A 199 -4.79 26.07 4.25
N GLN A 200 -5.36 25.72 5.41
CA GLN A 200 -4.79 26.04 6.72
C GLN A 200 -3.46 25.31 6.98
N GLU A 201 -3.38 24.03 6.63
CA GLU A 201 -2.17 23.22 6.74
C GLU A 201 -1.08 23.72 5.78
N HIS A 202 -1.42 24.05 4.53
CA HIS A 202 -0.54 24.73 3.58
C HIS A 202 0.00 26.05 4.14
N ALA A 203 -0.87 26.87 4.75
CA ALA A 203 -0.45 28.13 5.35
C ALA A 203 0.54 27.90 6.51
N ALA A 204 0.34 26.87 7.34
CA ALA A 204 1.27 26.50 8.41
C ALA A 204 2.65 26.06 7.88
N ILE A 205 2.67 25.25 6.81
CA ILE A 205 3.91 24.85 6.12
C ILE A 205 4.64 26.08 5.57
N VAL A 206 3.92 26.97 4.89
CA VAL A 206 4.50 28.18 4.30
C VAL A 206 5.05 29.13 5.36
N GLU A 207 4.37 29.24 6.50
CA GLU A 207 4.85 30.07 7.61
C GLU A 207 6.13 29.50 8.24
N ALA A 208 6.19 28.19 8.48
CA ALA A 208 7.40 27.53 8.97
C ALA A 208 8.58 27.72 7.99
N ILE A 209 8.31 27.62 6.69
CA ILE A 209 9.28 27.94 5.63
C ILE A 209 9.73 29.39 5.72
N ARG A 210 8.80 30.35 5.78
CA ARG A 210 9.09 31.79 5.86
C ARG A 210 9.96 32.13 7.06
N LEU A 211 9.73 31.47 8.20
CA LEU A 211 10.48 31.63 9.45
C LEU A 211 11.83 30.88 9.46
N GLY A 212 12.12 30.09 8.43
CA GLY A 212 13.35 29.30 8.34
C GLY A 212 13.38 28.08 9.27
N GLN A 213 12.22 27.60 9.73
CA GLN A 213 12.10 26.52 10.71
C GLN A 213 12.04 25.17 10.01
N ALA A 214 13.21 24.64 9.60
CA ALA A 214 13.27 23.42 8.79
C ALA A 214 12.64 22.17 9.45
N ALA A 215 12.83 21.99 10.76
CA ALA A 215 12.23 20.87 11.48
C ALA A 215 10.70 20.99 11.55
N GLU A 216 10.18 22.19 11.83
CA GLU A 216 8.73 22.45 11.87
C GLU A 216 8.11 22.28 10.48
N ALA A 217 8.73 22.85 9.45
CA ALA A 217 8.24 22.75 8.07
C ALA A 217 8.16 21.29 7.61
N ARG A 218 9.13 20.46 8.03
CA ARG A 218 9.11 19.02 7.78
C ARG A 218 7.90 18.35 8.43
N VAL A 219 7.74 18.52 9.75
CA VAL A 219 6.66 17.90 10.53
C VAL A 219 5.30 18.29 9.96
N ARG A 220 5.07 19.59 9.70
CA ARG A 220 3.80 20.07 9.14
C ARG A 220 3.48 19.49 7.76
N ALA A 221 4.49 19.36 6.90
CA ALA A 221 4.30 18.78 5.57
C ALA A 221 4.04 17.27 5.62
N GLU A 222 4.73 16.55 6.51
CA GLU A 222 4.46 15.13 6.74
C GLU A 222 3.05 14.91 7.30
N GLU A 223 2.65 15.68 8.31
CA GLU A 223 1.31 15.61 8.93
C GLU A 223 0.19 15.91 7.93
N HIS A 224 0.32 16.98 7.16
CA HIS A 224 -0.64 17.35 6.12
C HIS A 224 -0.88 16.20 5.13
N VAL A 225 0.19 15.62 4.58
CA VAL A 225 0.09 14.49 3.65
C VAL A 225 -0.52 13.26 4.33
N ARG A 226 -0.13 12.96 5.57
CA ARG A 226 -0.73 11.85 6.34
C ARG A 226 -2.22 12.07 6.54
N HIS A 227 -2.67 13.27 6.90
CA HIS A 227 -4.09 13.58 7.07
C HIS A 227 -4.89 13.35 5.79
N GLU A 228 -4.42 13.84 4.64
CA GLU A 228 -5.10 13.63 3.36
C GLU A 228 -5.21 12.16 2.97
N MET A 229 -4.11 11.42 3.13
CA MET A 229 -4.07 10.00 2.79
C MET A 229 -4.87 9.15 3.78
N ASN A 230 -4.90 9.51 5.06
CA ASN A 230 -5.73 8.83 6.05
C ASN A 230 -7.22 8.95 5.68
N ALA A 231 -7.67 10.12 5.24
CA ALA A 231 -9.03 10.29 4.75
C ALA A 231 -9.32 9.48 3.48
N LEU A 232 -8.32 9.32 2.60
CA LEU A 232 -8.43 8.46 1.42
C LEU A 232 -8.51 6.96 1.80
N ILE A 233 -7.75 6.55 2.81
CA ILE A 233 -7.78 5.19 3.37
C ILE A 233 -9.12 4.93 4.06
N ASP A 234 -9.65 5.88 4.83
CA ASP A 234 -10.99 5.78 5.44
C ASP A 234 -12.07 5.63 4.37
N LEU A 235 -11.98 6.40 3.29
CA LEU A 235 -12.88 6.28 2.15
C LEU A 235 -12.76 4.88 1.51
N ARG A 236 -11.54 4.37 1.33
CA ARG A 236 -11.29 3.03 0.78
C ARG A 236 -11.86 1.92 1.67
N MET A 237 -11.71 2.03 3.00
CA MET A 237 -12.28 1.10 3.97
C MET A 237 -13.82 1.12 3.90
N SER A 238 -14.43 2.30 3.80
CA SER A 238 -15.89 2.43 3.70
C SER A 238 -16.49 1.79 2.44
N MET A 239 -15.68 1.54 1.42
CA MET A 239 -16.11 0.85 0.20
C MET A 239 -16.21 -0.67 0.38
N ASP A 240 -15.46 -1.25 1.33
CA ASP A 240 -15.52 -2.68 1.66
C ASP A 240 -16.71 -3.02 2.56
N GLY A 241 -17.17 -2.04 3.36
CA GLY A 241 -18.41 -2.11 4.15
C GLY A 241 -19.64 -2.25 3.24
N SER A 242 -20.08 -3.50 3.04
CA SER A 242 -21.09 -3.93 2.06
C SER A 242 -22.43 -3.16 2.00
N ALA A 243 -23.12 -3.29 0.86
CA ALA A 243 -24.55 -3.01 0.71
C ALA A 243 -25.33 -3.44 1.97
N PRO A 244 -26.27 -2.62 2.47
CA PRO A 244 -26.80 -2.80 3.80
C PRO A 244 -27.57 -4.13 3.92
N MET A 245 -27.02 -5.08 4.69
CA MET A 245 -27.86 -6.06 5.35
C MET A 245 -28.78 -5.30 6.31
N ALA A 246 -30.09 -5.46 6.11
CA ALA A 246 -31.13 -4.75 6.83
C ALA A 246 -30.88 -4.70 8.35
N PRO A 247 -31.23 -3.58 9.03
CA PRO A 247 -30.91 -3.37 10.43
C PRO A 247 -31.68 -4.38 11.30
N ARG A 248 -30.98 -5.41 11.78
CA ARG A 248 -31.43 -6.14 12.98
C ARG A 248 -31.07 -5.26 14.16
N GLN A 249 -32.08 -4.78 14.88
CA GLN A 249 -31.93 -4.13 16.18
C GLN A 249 -31.14 -5.06 17.12
N ARG A 250 -29.82 -4.87 17.19
CA ARG A 250 -28.91 -5.56 18.10
C ARG A 250 -28.49 -4.58 19.19
N ARG A 251 -28.47 -5.04 20.44
CA ARG A 251 -27.96 -4.23 21.56
C ARG A 251 -26.45 -4.06 21.37
N ALA A 252 -25.93 -2.85 21.48
CA ALA A 252 -24.51 -2.54 21.22
C ALA A 252 -23.53 -3.50 21.92
N GLY A 253 -23.78 -3.86 23.19
CA GLY A 253 -22.92 -4.78 23.94
C GLY A 253 -22.87 -6.23 23.44
N SER A 254 -23.86 -6.70 22.66
CA SER A 254 -23.80 -8.05 22.07
C SER A 254 -22.97 -8.06 20.78
N ALA A 255 -23.00 -6.99 19.99
CA ALA A 255 -22.24 -6.89 18.74
C ALA A 255 -20.73 -6.79 19.00
N GLU A 256 -20.31 -5.98 19.97
CA GLU A 256 -18.90 -5.88 20.38
C GLU A 256 -18.36 -7.23 20.89
N SER A 257 -19.15 -7.92 21.73
CA SER A 257 -18.76 -9.23 22.25
C SER A 257 -18.63 -10.30 21.14
N GLU A 258 -19.54 -10.29 20.16
CA GLU A 258 -19.44 -11.16 18.98
C GLU A 258 -18.21 -10.83 18.12
N ALA A 259 -17.91 -9.54 17.93
CA ALA A 259 -16.74 -9.09 17.17
C ALA A 259 -15.42 -9.51 17.84
N VAL A 260 -15.29 -9.32 19.16
CA VAL A 260 -14.12 -9.76 19.93
C VAL A 260 -13.94 -11.28 19.84
N ALA A 261 -15.02 -12.06 20.01
CA ALA A 261 -14.95 -13.51 19.88
C ALA A 261 -14.55 -13.96 18.45
N GLY A 262 -15.01 -13.24 17.42
CA GLY A 262 -14.60 -13.46 16.03
C GLY A 262 -13.11 -13.18 15.80
N ILE A 263 -12.59 -12.09 16.37
CA ILE A 263 -11.15 -11.76 16.33
C ILE A 263 -10.32 -12.85 17.03
N GLU A 264 -10.74 -13.27 18.24
CA GLU A 264 -10.04 -14.36 18.95
C GLU A 264 -10.05 -15.67 18.16
N SER A 265 -11.19 -16.04 17.57
CA SER A 265 -11.31 -17.25 16.75
C SER A 265 -10.45 -17.20 15.48
N LEU A 266 -10.40 -16.05 14.82
CA LEU A 266 -9.58 -15.88 13.61
C LEU A 266 -8.09 -15.89 13.94
N ALA A 267 -7.68 -15.31 15.07
CA ALA A 267 -6.30 -15.39 15.54
C ALA A 267 -5.86 -16.85 15.79
N VAL A 268 -6.75 -17.68 16.37
CA VAL A 268 -6.53 -19.12 16.52
C VAL A 268 -6.40 -19.80 15.15
N GLU A 269 -7.31 -19.51 14.21
CA GLU A 269 -7.25 -20.11 12.87
C GLU A 269 -5.95 -19.80 12.13
N ILE A 270 -5.46 -18.56 12.24
CA ILE A 270 -4.18 -18.16 11.63
C ILE A 270 -3.02 -18.97 12.20
N GLU A 271 -2.95 -19.08 13.53
CA GLU A 271 -1.90 -19.85 14.20
C GLU A 271 -1.98 -21.33 13.87
N GLU A 272 -3.17 -21.95 13.95
CA GLU A 272 -3.35 -23.37 13.66
C GLU A 272 -2.91 -23.73 12.24
N ARG A 273 -3.25 -22.88 11.25
CA ARG A 273 -2.83 -23.09 9.85
C ARG A 273 -1.33 -22.96 9.67
N ALA A 274 -0.70 -21.96 10.28
CA ALA A 274 0.75 -21.81 10.25
C ALA A 274 1.47 -22.98 10.92
N VAL A 275 1.01 -23.40 12.11
CA VAL A 275 1.55 -24.53 12.86
C VAL A 275 1.40 -25.83 12.08
N ALA A 276 0.24 -26.09 11.48
CA ALA A 276 0.01 -27.29 10.69
C ALA A 276 0.95 -27.36 9.48
N ALA A 277 1.12 -26.24 8.76
CA ALA A 277 2.02 -26.16 7.61
C ALA A 277 3.48 -26.36 8.02
N ILE A 278 3.93 -25.71 9.11
CA ILE A 278 5.29 -25.85 9.63
C ILE A 278 5.57 -27.29 10.08
N ARG A 279 4.62 -27.95 10.76
CA ARG A 279 4.76 -29.35 11.17
C ARG A 279 4.88 -30.29 9.98
N ALA A 280 4.07 -30.10 8.94
CA ALA A 280 4.16 -30.91 7.72
C ALA A 280 5.55 -30.78 7.05
N VAL A 281 6.09 -29.56 6.98
CA VAL A 281 7.43 -29.31 6.44
C VAL A 281 8.50 -29.94 7.32
N ASP A 282 8.45 -29.74 8.64
CA ASP A 282 9.37 -30.30 9.62
C ASP A 282 9.44 -31.84 9.52
N ASP A 283 8.30 -32.52 9.60
CA ASP A 283 8.21 -33.98 9.49
C ASP A 283 8.79 -34.49 8.15
N THR A 284 8.55 -33.76 7.07
CA THR A 284 9.04 -34.11 5.73
C THR A 284 10.54 -33.90 5.59
N VAL A 285 11.09 -32.83 6.17
CA VAL A 285 12.54 -32.57 6.21
C VAL A 285 13.24 -33.71 6.94
N LEU A 286 12.75 -34.09 8.12
CA LEU A 286 13.33 -35.17 8.91
C LEU A 286 13.27 -36.51 8.15
N ALA A 287 12.12 -36.83 7.55
CA ALA A 287 11.97 -38.04 6.74
C ALA A 287 12.89 -38.06 5.51
N ALA A 288 13.07 -36.91 4.84
CA ALA A 288 13.96 -36.80 3.68
C ALA A 288 15.44 -37.01 4.08
N LEU A 289 15.85 -36.47 5.23
CA LEU A 289 17.20 -36.66 5.76
C LEU A 289 17.48 -38.11 6.19
N ASP A 290 16.49 -38.80 6.76
CA ASP A 290 16.62 -40.21 7.13
C ASP A 290 16.66 -41.13 5.90
N ALA A 291 15.89 -40.81 4.85
CA ALA A 291 15.85 -41.60 3.62
C ALA A 291 17.12 -41.44 2.75
N ALA A 292 17.81 -40.31 2.85
CA ALA A 292 18.95 -39.99 2.00
C ALA A 292 20.05 -39.18 2.72
N PRO A 293 20.70 -39.74 3.76
CA PRO A 293 21.63 -39.02 4.62
C PRO A 293 22.85 -38.45 3.87
N ASP A 294 23.28 -39.11 2.79
CA ASP A 294 24.45 -38.72 2.01
C ASP A 294 24.16 -37.65 0.93
N LYS A 295 22.89 -37.25 0.74
CA LYS A 295 22.49 -36.31 -0.33
C LYS A 295 22.60 -34.84 0.04
N GLY A 296 22.86 -34.50 1.30
CA GLY A 296 22.94 -33.11 1.76
C GLY A 296 21.71 -32.29 1.33
N LEU A 297 21.92 -31.10 0.77
CA LEU A 297 20.84 -30.23 0.30
C LEU A 297 19.95 -30.88 -0.78
N ALA A 298 20.48 -31.81 -1.59
CA ALA A 298 19.68 -32.45 -2.64
C ALA A 298 18.57 -33.36 -2.07
N ALA A 299 18.65 -33.74 -0.78
CA ALA A 299 17.55 -34.44 -0.10
C ALA A 299 16.30 -33.55 0.03
N LEU A 300 16.47 -32.23 0.11
CA LEU A 300 15.38 -31.28 0.36
C LEU A 300 14.44 -31.11 -0.83
N GLU A 301 14.80 -31.57 -2.02
CA GLU A 301 13.89 -31.53 -3.19
C GLU A 301 12.58 -32.29 -2.92
N ALA A 302 12.63 -33.35 -2.10
CA ALA A 302 11.44 -34.09 -1.68
C ALA A 302 10.47 -33.25 -0.82
N VAL A 303 10.95 -32.16 -0.20
CA VAL A 303 10.16 -31.28 0.66
C VAL A 303 9.26 -30.35 -0.17
N TYR A 304 9.64 -30.04 -1.41
CA TYR A 304 8.94 -29.04 -2.23
C TYR A 304 7.45 -29.35 -2.41
N GLY A 305 7.09 -30.60 -2.70
CA GLY A 305 5.68 -31.01 -2.85
C GLY A 305 4.84 -30.69 -1.60
N VAL A 306 5.39 -30.94 -0.41
CA VAL A 306 4.70 -30.65 0.86
C VAL A 306 4.59 -29.15 1.12
N THR A 307 5.59 -28.35 0.76
CA THR A 307 5.46 -26.88 0.85
C THR A 307 4.32 -26.36 -0.02
N LEU A 308 4.18 -26.88 -1.24
CA LEU A 308 3.13 -26.48 -2.18
C LEU A 308 1.74 -26.89 -1.68
N ASP A 309 1.58 -28.15 -1.26
CA ASP A 309 0.31 -28.67 -0.76
C ASP A 309 -0.14 -27.96 0.52
N SER A 310 0.81 -27.71 1.44
CA SER A 310 0.55 -26.98 2.68
C SER A 310 0.10 -25.54 2.40
N LEU A 311 0.75 -24.85 1.46
CA LEU A 311 0.34 -23.51 1.05
C LEU A 311 -1.07 -23.52 0.47
N ILE A 312 -1.35 -24.44 -0.47
CA ILE A 312 -2.66 -24.55 -1.13
C ILE A 312 -3.77 -24.78 -0.11
N ALA A 313 -3.55 -25.67 0.85
CA ALA A 313 -4.50 -26.01 1.91
C ALA A 313 -4.73 -24.86 2.90
N ALA A 314 -3.72 -24.02 3.12
CA ALA A 314 -3.77 -22.92 4.07
C ALA A 314 -4.22 -21.57 3.46
N ARG A 315 -4.51 -21.51 2.15
CA ARG A 315 -5.05 -20.30 1.53
C ARG A 315 -6.45 -19.92 2.09
N PRO A 316 -6.79 -18.62 2.14
CA PRO A 316 -5.96 -17.47 1.74
C PRO A 316 -5.02 -16.97 2.87
N VAL A 317 -4.90 -17.70 3.98
CA VAL A 317 -4.19 -17.23 5.19
C VAL A 317 -2.68 -17.16 4.96
N LEU A 318 -2.07 -18.24 4.49
CA LEU A 318 -0.62 -18.26 4.26
C LEU A 318 -0.27 -17.66 2.90
N TYR A 319 0.77 -16.82 2.93
CA TYR A 319 1.42 -16.23 1.77
C TYR A 319 2.56 -17.10 1.26
N GLY A 320 3.33 -17.67 2.18
CA GLY A 320 4.48 -18.51 1.87
C GLY A 320 4.70 -19.56 2.96
N VAL A 321 5.36 -20.65 2.60
CA VAL A 321 5.77 -21.70 3.53
C VAL A 321 6.98 -22.43 2.96
N GLY A 322 7.91 -22.79 3.84
CA GLY A 322 9.09 -23.51 3.40
C GLY A 322 10.05 -23.88 4.51
N PHE A 323 11.22 -24.29 4.05
CA PHE A 323 12.34 -24.68 4.87
C PHE A 323 13.60 -23.96 4.42
N LEU A 324 14.34 -23.43 5.38
CA LEU A 324 15.65 -22.86 5.20
C LEU A 324 16.70 -23.72 5.90
N ALA A 325 17.64 -24.25 5.12
CA ALA A 325 18.70 -25.12 5.57
C ALA A 325 19.76 -24.36 6.38
N ASP A 326 20.22 -24.95 7.47
CA ASP A 326 21.32 -24.44 8.27
C ASP A 326 22.67 -24.83 7.64
N ALA A 327 23.45 -23.83 7.24
CA ALA A 327 24.77 -24.05 6.66
C ALA A 327 25.71 -24.81 7.62
N ALA A 328 25.52 -24.69 8.94
CA ALA A 328 26.32 -25.43 9.93
C ALA A 328 26.02 -26.95 9.90
N TYR A 329 24.87 -27.36 9.39
CA TYR A 329 24.51 -28.77 9.23
C TYR A 329 24.84 -29.29 7.83
N PHE A 330 24.45 -28.54 6.79
CA PHE A 330 24.55 -28.97 5.40
C PHE A 330 25.88 -28.64 4.72
N GLY A 331 26.69 -27.75 5.31
CA GLY A 331 27.92 -27.23 4.72
C GLY A 331 27.70 -26.12 3.67
N ASP A 332 26.44 -25.82 3.34
CA ASP A 332 26.02 -24.77 2.42
C ASP A 332 24.60 -24.30 2.77
N THR A 333 24.23 -23.11 2.32
CA THR A 333 22.87 -22.55 2.47
C THR A 333 21.93 -23.17 1.43
N GLY A 334 20.65 -23.32 1.78
CA GLY A 334 19.66 -23.82 0.84
C GLY A 334 18.24 -23.49 1.28
N ILE A 335 17.35 -23.27 0.32
CA ILE A 335 15.95 -22.93 0.56
C ILE A 335 15.05 -23.81 -0.30
N VAL A 336 13.96 -24.27 0.31
CA VAL A 336 12.84 -24.89 -0.40
C VAL A 336 11.57 -24.19 0.08
N TRP A 337 11.00 -23.37 -0.78
CA TRP A 337 9.94 -22.45 -0.38
C TRP A 337 8.91 -22.27 -1.49
N SER A 338 7.65 -22.33 -1.11
CA SER A 338 6.50 -22.03 -1.97
C SER A 338 5.84 -20.75 -1.48
N TYR A 339 5.46 -19.86 -2.39
CA TYR A 339 4.74 -18.63 -2.07
C TYR A 339 3.76 -18.24 -3.17
N VAL A 340 2.82 -17.34 -2.88
CA VAL A 340 1.90 -16.78 -3.88
C VAL A 340 2.33 -15.35 -4.20
N PRO A 341 2.98 -15.07 -5.34
CA PRO A 341 3.38 -13.71 -5.66
C PRO A 341 2.19 -12.76 -5.71
N VAL A 342 2.41 -11.50 -5.32
CA VAL A 342 1.35 -10.48 -5.35
C VAL A 342 0.79 -10.35 -6.77
N GLY A 343 -0.54 -10.37 -6.89
CA GLY A 343 -1.24 -10.31 -8.19
C GLY A 343 -1.28 -11.63 -8.98
N ARG A 344 -0.71 -12.72 -8.46
CA ARG A 344 -0.83 -14.08 -9.05
C ARG A 344 -1.84 -14.91 -8.27
N GLN A 345 -2.44 -15.90 -8.95
CA GLN A 345 -3.37 -16.85 -8.32
C GLN A 345 -2.73 -18.22 -8.01
N ALA A 346 -1.66 -18.55 -8.71
CA ALA A 346 -0.96 -19.82 -8.57
C ALA A 346 0.27 -19.66 -7.66
N PRO A 347 0.51 -20.60 -6.74
CA PRO A 347 1.77 -20.65 -6.01
C PRO A 347 2.97 -20.90 -6.94
N GLU A 348 4.12 -20.36 -6.55
CA GLU A 348 5.39 -20.47 -7.26
C GLU A 348 6.50 -20.87 -6.26
N ARG A 349 7.57 -21.47 -6.79
CA ARG A 349 8.79 -21.73 -6.02
C ARG A 349 9.56 -20.41 -5.88
N LEU A 350 10.02 -20.10 -4.67
CA LEU A 350 10.92 -18.97 -4.45
C LEU A 350 12.34 -19.36 -4.87
N GLU A 351 12.88 -18.61 -5.83
CA GLU A 351 14.26 -18.72 -6.30
C GLU A 351 15.02 -17.47 -5.84
N MET A 352 16.01 -17.64 -4.96
CA MET A 352 16.76 -16.54 -4.35
C MET A 352 18.23 -16.93 -4.16
N ASP A 353 19.11 -15.96 -4.38
CA ASP A 353 20.52 -16.07 -4.02
C ASP A 353 20.72 -15.78 -2.53
N LEU A 354 20.91 -16.84 -1.74
CA LEU A 354 21.08 -16.76 -0.28
C LEU A 354 22.44 -16.19 0.14
N GLN A 355 23.39 -16.00 -0.78
CA GLN A 355 24.73 -15.50 -0.45
C GLN A 355 24.69 -14.10 0.21
N TYR A 356 23.67 -13.31 -0.10
CA TYR A 356 23.50 -11.94 0.42
C TYR A 356 22.39 -11.82 1.47
N TYR A 357 21.78 -12.94 1.90
CA TYR A 357 20.67 -12.95 2.85
C TYR A 357 21.14 -13.43 4.23
N ASP A 358 21.39 -12.51 5.16
CA ASP A 358 21.69 -12.87 6.56
C ASP A 358 20.39 -13.08 7.36
N TYR A 359 19.76 -14.22 7.09
CA TYR A 359 18.52 -14.64 7.74
C TYR A 359 18.68 -14.94 9.24
N SER A 360 19.89 -15.21 9.71
CA SER A 360 20.15 -15.56 11.11
C SER A 360 19.91 -14.38 12.07
N SER A 361 20.00 -13.16 11.52
CA SER A 361 19.72 -11.91 12.23
C SER A 361 18.26 -11.44 12.11
N SER A 362 17.46 -12.13 11.30
CA SER A 362 16.11 -11.69 10.97
C SER A 362 15.15 -11.78 12.16
N ALA A 363 14.14 -10.91 12.15
CA ALA A 363 13.08 -10.82 13.17
C ALA A 363 12.38 -12.16 13.46
N TRP A 364 12.29 -13.02 12.45
CA TRP A 364 11.61 -14.31 12.47
C TRP A 364 12.53 -15.48 12.83
N TRP A 365 13.83 -15.27 12.98
CA TRP A 365 14.74 -16.36 13.31
C TRP A 365 14.40 -16.94 14.69
N PRO A 366 14.21 -18.27 14.81
CA PRO A 366 13.77 -18.89 16.05
C PRO A 366 14.73 -18.67 17.22
N LYS A 367 14.23 -18.06 18.31
CA LYS A 367 15.01 -17.79 19.53
C LYS A 367 15.07 -18.99 20.48
N ASP A 368 14.07 -19.87 20.44
CA ASP A 368 14.00 -21.05 21.29
C ASP A 368 14.67 -22.26 20.66
N GLU A 369 15.34 -23.06 21.49
CA GLU A 369 15.86 -24.37 21.09
C GLU A 369 14.80 -25.48 21.22
N LYS A 370 13.63 -25.17 21.81
CA LYS A 370 12.60 -26.14 22.20
C LYS A 370 11.66 -26.57 21.07
N GLY A 371 11.88 -26.08 19.85
CA GLY A 371 11.11 -26.49 18.67
C GLY A 371 9.62 -26.11 18.74
N SER A 372 9.26 -25.06 19.49
CA SER A 372 7.91 -24.51 19.41
C SER A 372 7.79 -23.57 18.20
N VAL A 373 6.59 -23.41 17.67
CA VAL A 373 6.35 -22.40 16.63
C VAL A 373 6.22 -21.06 17.32
N GLN A 374 6.95 -20.05 16.82
CA GLN A 374 6.85 -18.67 17.29
C GLN A 374 6.46 -17.75 16.15
N ALA A 375 5.84 -16.62 16.45
CA ALA A 375 5.58 -15.57 15.48
C ALA A 375 6.54 -14.40 15.70
N SER A 376 7.05 -13.84 14.60
CA SER A 376 7.80 -12.59 14.59
C SER A 376 6.90 -11.38 14.90
N TYR A 377 7.51 -10.21 15.10
CA TYR A 377 6.81 -8.94 14.85
C TYR A 377 6.68 -8.72 13.34
N SER A 378 5.85 -7.76 12.94
CA SER A 378 5.67 -7.41 11.53
C SER A 378 6.93 -6.74 10.96
N TYR A 379 7.34 -7.14 9.76
CA TYR A 379 8.54 -6.59 9.11
C TYR A 379 8.43 -6.62 7.59
N VAL A 380 9.27 -5.82 6.92
CA VAL A 380 9.41 -5.84 5.46
C VAL A 380 10.51 -6.83 5.10
N ASP A 381 10.16 -7.89 4.38
CA ASP A 381 11.12 -8.90 3.89
C ASP A 381 11.84 -8.41 2.62
N ALA A 382 12.65 -7.35 2.77
CA ALA A 382 13.24 -6.60 1.67
C ALA A 382 14.16 -7.42 0.76
N LEU A 383 14.75 -8.50 1.27
CA LEU A 383 15.70 -9.33 0.53
C LEU A 383 15.09 -10.65 0.04
N GLY A 384 13.88 -11.01 0.48
CA GLY A 384 13.14 -12.18 0.00
C GLY A 384 12.00 -11.78 -0.93
N SER A 385 10.78 -11.72 -0.39
CA SER A 385 9.56 -11.44 -1.14
C SER A 385 9.26 -9.96 -1.40
N ASN A 386 10.01 -9.05 -0.74
CA ASN A 386 9.74 -7.61 -0.70
C ASN A 386 8.30 -7.29 -0.27
N ALA A 387 7.77 -8.09 0.67
CA ALA A 387 6.42 -7.96 1.20
C ALA A 387 6.44 -7.59 2.69
N TYR A 388 5.37 -6.95 3.16
CA TYR A 388 5.15 -6.64 4.56
C TYR A 388 4.38 -7.77 5.25
N LEU A 389 5.01 -8.43 6.22
CA LEU A 389 4.56 -9.74 6.68
C LEU A 389 4.85 -10.00 8.17
N VAL A 390 4.19 -11.02 8.69
CA VAL A 390 4.51 -11.70 9.95
C VAL A 390 4.88 -13.14 9.61
N THR A 391 5.98 -13.64 10.20
CA THR A 391 6.45 -15.00 9.95
C THR A 391 6.34 -15.85 11.19
N PHE A 392 5.70 -17.00 11.03
CA PHE A 392 5.71 -18.09 11.99
C PHE A 392 6.89 -18.99 11.69
N SER A 393 7.65 -19.40 12.69
CA SER A 393 8.88 -20.17 12.48
C SER A 393 9.16 -21.15 13.62
N LYS A 394 9.80 -22.25 13.27
CA LYS A 394 10.27 -23.29 14.19
C LYS A 394 11.63 -23.81 13.75
N ARG A 395 12.53 -23.99 14.71
CA ARG A 395 13.80 -24.70 14.47
C ARG A 395 13.54 -26.20 14.27
N VAL A 396 14.05 -26.74 13.17
CA VAL A 396 14.03 -28.18 12.88
C VAL A 396 15.30 -28.80 13.46
N VAL A 397 15.14 -29.84 14.28
CA VAL A 397 16.24 -30.46 15.03
C VAL A 397 16.27 -31.96 14.74
N LYS A 398 17.43 -32.45 14.28
CA LYS A 398 17.71 -33.87 14.07
C LYS A 398 18.88 -34.30 14.96
N ASP A 399 18.70 -35.36 15.73
CA ASP A 399 19.73 -35.92 16.62
C ASP A 399 20.39 -34.87 17.55
N GLY A 400 19.59 -33.92 18.06
CA GLY A 400 20.05 -32.84 18.92
C GLY A 400 20.79 -31.70 18.20
N ARG A 401 20.84 -31.70 16.87
CA ARG A 401 21.46 -30.64 16.04
C ARG A 401 20.41 -29.90 15.24
N SER A 402 20.51 -28.57 15.20
CA SER A 402 19.74 -27.71 14.27
C SER A 402 20.09 -28.10 12.84
N VAL A 403 19.09 -28.44 12.03
CA VAL A 403 19.27 -28.68 10.59
C VAL A 403 18.75 -27.49 9.77
N GLY A 404 17.92 -26.64 10.36
CA GLY A 404 17.35 -25.48 9.67
C GLY A 404 16.12 -24.94 10.37
N VAL A 405 15.34 -24.15 9.64
CA VAL A 405 14.12 -23.52 10.12
C VAL A 405 12.99 -23.81 9.14
N ALA A 406 11.88 -24.32 9.65
CA ALA A 406 10.62 -24.39 8.93
C ALA A 406 9.80 -23.14 9.28
N ALA A 407 9.24 -22.47 8.29
CA ALA A 407 8.53 -21.21 8.49
C ALA A 407 7.34 -21.04 7.54
N ALA A 408 6.41 -20.18 7.93
CA ALA A 408 5.22 -19.80 7.18
C ALA A 408 4.94 -18.30 7.33
N ASP A 409 4.71 -17.63 6.21
CA ASP A 409 4.48 -16.19 6.14
C ASP A 409 3.00 -15.86 6.01
N VAL A 410 2.59 -14.79 6.67
CA VAL A 410 1.27 -14.17 6.54
C VAL A 410 1.46 -12.70 6.18
N LEU A 411 0.82 -12.25 5.10
CA LEU A 411 0.85 -10.83 4.71
C LEU A 411 0.07 -9.97 5.72
N VAL A 412 0.59 -8.80 6.05
CA VAL A 412 -0.14 -7.84 6.91
C VAL A 412 -1.43 -7.37 6.24
N SER A 413 -1.44 -7.10 4.93
CA SER A 413 -2.68 -6.88 4.15
C SER A 413 -3.71 -8.00 4.33
N ARG A 414 -3.30 -9.27 4.36
CA ARG A 414 -4.22 -10.40 4.57
C ARG A 414 -4.74 -10.46 6.01
N ILE A 415 -3.94 -10.04 6.99
CA ILE A 415 -4.38 -9.86 8.37
C ILE A 415 -5.46 -8.77 8.40
N GLN A 416 -5.16 -7.58 7.87
CA GLN A 416 -6.11 -6.47 7.77
C GLN A 416 -7.43 -6.87 7.09
N GLU A 417 -7.38 -7.53 5.93
CA GLU A 417 -8.56 -7.97 5.18
C GLU A 417 -9.43 -8.94 5.98
N GLN A 418 -8.84 -9.91 6.66
CA GLN A 418 -9.58 -10.93 7.39
C GLN A 418 -10.17 -10.40 8.70
N PHE A 419 -9.48 -9.48 9.38
CA PHE A 419 -9.98 -8.88 10.62
C PHE A 419 -10.95 -7.73 10.40
N ALA A 420 -10.95 -7.08 9.22
CA ALA A 420 -11.79 -5.92 8.92
C ALA A 420 -13.28 -6.11 9.26
N PRO A 421 -13.97 -7.21 8.88
CA PRO A 421 -15.39 -7.39 9.18
C PRO A 421 -15.73 -7.38 10.68
N PHE A 422 -14.79 -7.82 11.53
CA PHE A 422 -14.96 -7.78 12.98
C PHE A 422 -14.60 -6.40 13.55
N LEU A 423 -13.53 -5.80 13.07
CA LEU A 423 -13.07 -4.46 13.49
C LEU A 423 -14.09 -3.37 13.14
N GLU A 424 -14.82 -3.49 12.02
CA GLU A 424 -15.92 -2.60 11.63
C GLU A 424 -17.06 -2.56 12.66
N SER A 425 -17.22 -3.62 13.46
CA SER A 425 -18.23 -3.70 14.52
C SER A 425 -17.76 -3.09 15.84
N LEU A 426 -16.52 -2.61 15.92
CA LEU A 426 -15.93 -1.94 17.08
C LEU A 426 -15.91 -0.41 16.87
N PRO A 427 -15.81 0.39 17.94
CA PRO A 427 -15.66 1.84 17.82
C PRO A 427 -14.48 2.25 16.92
N ALA A 428 -14.64 3.34 16.18
CA ALA A 428 -13.59 3.87 15.30
C ALA A 428 -12.31 4.14 16.10
N GLY A 429 -11.17 3.79 15.52
CA GLY A 429 -9.88 3.83 16.21
C GLY A 429 -9.54 2.54 16.98
N SER A 430 -10.29 1.45 16.74
CA SER A 430 -9.93 0.12 17.25
C SER A 430 -8.94 -0.57 16.31
N CYS A 431 -7.98 -1.31 16.87
CA CYS A 431 -6.91 -1.92 16.10
C CYS A 431 -6.29 -3.15 16.76
N ILE A 432 -5.58 -3.95 15.97
CA ILE A 432 -4.75 -5.06 16.40
C ILE A 432 -3.29 -4.65 16.22
N VAL A 433 -2.48 -4.87 17.25
CA VAL A 433 -1.04 -4.56 17.26
C VAL A 433 -0.20 -5.79 17.55
N ASP A 434 1.04 -5.80 17.06
CA ASP A 434 2.02 -6.84 17.35
C ASP A 434 2.81 -6.60 18.67
N GLN A 435 3.92 -7.33 18.86
CA GLN A 435 4.75 -7.23 20.05
C GLN A 435 5.51 -5.90 20.17
N MET A 436 5.59 -5.14 19.07
CA MET A 436 6.29 -3.86 18.96
C MET A 436 5.31 -2.68 18.89
N ASP A 437 4.05 -2.91 19.24
CA ASP A 437 2.94 -1.93 19.13
C ASP A 437 2.68 -1.46 17.69
N VAL A 438 3.18 -2.18 16.68
CA VAL A 438 2.89 -1.87 15.28
C VAL A 438 1.49 -2.34 14.94
N VAL A 439 0.68 -1.47 14.34
CA VAL A 439 -0.67 -1.78 13.91
C VAL A 439 -0.64 -2.69 12.67
N ILE A 440 -1.22 -3.87 12.81
CA ILE A 440 -1.33 -4.89 11.75
C ILE A 440 -2.76 -5.06 11.22
N ALA A 441 -3.75 -4.50 11.91
CA ALA A 441 -5.11 -4.31 11.40
C ALA A 441 -5.82 -3.18 12.15
N ALA A 442 -6.63 -2.37 11.46
CA ALA A 442 -7.39 -1.27 12.06
C ALA A 442 -8.73 -1.03 11.34
N ASN A 443 -9.60 -0.25 11.97
CA ASN A 443 -10.85 0.27 11.37
C ASN A 443 -10.82 1.80 11.10
N SER A 444 -9.63 2.40 11.12
CA SER A 444 -9.41 3.80 10.74
C SER A 444 -8.10 3.94 9.99
N GLY A 445 -8.11 4.74 8.91
CA GLY A 445 -6.96 5.06 8.09
C GLY A 445 -5.83 5.73 8.86
N SER A 446 -6.14 6.44 9.96
CA SER A 446 -5.14 7.04 10.84
C SER A 446 -4.25 6.02 11.55
N LEU A 447 -4.72 4.79 11.74
CA LEU A 447 -3.98 3.74 12.43
C LEU A 447 -3.33 2.74 11.48
N VAL A 448 -3.79 2.64 10.23
CA VAL A 448 -3.28 1.64 9.26
C VAL A 448 -1.77 1.77 9.14
N GLY A 449 -1.07 0.70 9.57
CA GLY A 449 0.38 0.57 9.51
C GLY A 449 1.16 1.59 10.33
N ASP A 450 0.54 2.25 11.32
CA ASP A 450 1.21 3.15 12.25
C ASP A 450 1.72 2.39 13.50
N ILE A 451 2.48 3.06 14.35
CA ILE A 451 2.82 2.59 15.70
C ILE A 451 1.75 3.12 16.65
N PHE A 452 1.10 2.21 17.36
CA PHE A 452 0.06 2.56 18.29
C PHE A 452 0.61 3.38 19.47
N SER A 453 0.05 4.57 19.69
CA SER A 453 0.27 5.36 20.90
C SER A 453 -1.00 5.41 21.75
N PRO A 454 -0.93 5.14 23.07
CA PRO A 454 -2.11 5.10 23.94
C PRO A 454 -2.67 6.48 24.34
N ASP A 455 -2.14 7.59 23.79
CA ASP A 455 -2.34 8.97 24.27
C ASP A 455 -3.76 9.56 24.21
N GLY A 456 -4.79 8.74 23.99
CA GLY A 456 -6.13 9.06 24.47
C GLY A 456 -7.27 8.56 23.61
N ALA A 457 -7.59 7.26 23.70
CA ALA A 457 -8.93 6.73 23.38
C ALA A 457 -9.08 5.22 23.70
N VAL A 458 -8.20 4.58 24.48
CA VAL A 458 -8.31 3.12 24.70
C VAL A 458 -9.29 2.83 25.82
N ALA A 459 -10.42 2.20 25.50
CA ALA A 459 -11.33 1.70 26.53
C ALA A 459 -10.85 0.37 27.12
N ARG A 460 -10.31 -0.50 26.27
CA ARG A 460 -9.91 -1.86 26.67
C ARG A 460 -8.80 -2.41 25.77
N THR A 461 -7.88 -3.16 26.38
CA THR A 461 -6.88 -3.96 25.67
C THR A 461 -7.06 -5.43 26.01
N LEU A 462 -7.04 -6.29 25.00
CA LEU A 462 -7.21 -7.74 25.11
C LEU A 462 -6.00 -8.42 24.47
N ALA A 463 -5.39 -9.37 25.16
CA ALA A 463 -4.40 -10.26 24.55
C ALA A 463 -5.12 -11.30 23.69
N LEU A 464 -4.55 -11.67 22.53
CA LEU A 464 -5.09 -12.72 21.67
C LEU A 464 -4.31 -14.02 21.92
N PRO A 465 -4.75 -14.97 22.77
CA PRO A 465 -3.84 -15.96 23.37
C PRO A 465 -3.08 -16.89 22.41
N ALA A 466 -3.60 -17.11 21.20
CA ALA A 466 -2.97 -17.96 20.19
C ALA A 466 -1.79 -17.28 19.48
N VAL A 467 -1.72 -15.95 19.50
CA VAL A 467 -0.72 -15.15 18.79
C VAL A 467 -0.19 -14.05 19.70
N PRO A 468 1.04 -13.59 19.51
CA PRO A 468 1.62 -12.56 20.37
C PRO A 468 1.10 -11.14 20.01
N TRP A 469 -0.20 -11.00 19.80
CA TRP A 469 -0.86 -9.76 19.38
C TRP A 469 -1.86 -9.27 20.44
N ARG A 470 -2.23 -7.99 20.36
CA ARG A 470 -3.22 -7.37 21.23
C ARG A 470 -4.28 -6.65 20.43
N LEU A 471 -5.54 -6.81 20.83
CA LEU A 471 -6.65 -6.00 20.36
C LEU A 471 -6.83 -4.79 21.29
N HIS A 472 -6.76 -3.60 20.72
CA HIS A 472 -7.12 -2.34 21.36
C HIS A 472 -8.51 -1.91 20.88
N VAL A 473 -9.45 -1.82 21.81
CA VAL A 473 -10.81 -1.34 21.57
C VAL A 473 -10.88 0.11 21.99
N ALA A 474 -11.20 0.98 21.04
CA ALA A 474 -11.38 2.40 21.29
C ALA A 474 -12.62 2.65 22.18
N ALA A 475 -12.63 3.79 22.88
CA ALA A 475 -13.81 4.27 23.57
C ALA A 475 -14.92 4.60 22.55
N ALA A 476 -16.16 4.26 22.87
CA ALA A 476 -17.30 4.71 22.08
C ALA A 476 -17.44 6.23 22.21
N GLU A 477 -17.60 6.92 21.07
CA GLU A 477 -17.89 8.37 21.02
C GLU A 477 -19.28 8.72 21.54
#